data_AF-A0ABD6C8R8-F1
#
_entry.id   AF-A0ABD6C8R8-F1
#
_cell.length_a   1.000
_cell.length_b   1.000
_cell.length_c   1.000
_cell.angle_alpha   90.00
_cell.angle_beta   90.00
_cell.angle_gamma   90.00
#
_symmetry.space_group_name_H-M   'P 1'
#
loop_
_entity.id
_entity.type
_entity.pdbx_description
1 polymer ?
#
loop_
_entity_poly.entity_id
_entity_poly.type
_entity_poly.pdbx_seq_one_letter_code
_entity_poly.pdbx_strand_id
1 'polypeptide(L)' 'MTHCHCCGSAIDTSDWYPIVTAKDERGNVALYAFCDKQCRETWRAQTAD' A
#
# COMPACT_ATOMS: atom_id res chain seq x y z
N MET A 1 -6.31 -10.34 -7.96
CA MET A 1 -7.08 -9.18 -7.45
C MET A 1 -6.18 -8.48 -6.44
N THR A 2 -5.71 -7.29 -6.76
CA THR A 2 -4.84 -6.50 -5.88
C THR A 2 -5.72 -5.79 -4.87
N HIS A 3 -5.35 -5.80 -3.59
CA HIS A 3 -6.12 -5.16 -2.52
C HIS A 3 -5.31 -4.04 -1.90
N CYS A 4 -6.01 -3.00 -1.46
CA CYS A 4 -5.41 -1.89 -0.75
C CYS A 4 -4.92 -2.36 0.61
N HIS A 5 -3.64 -2.15 0.86
CA HIS A 5 -3.05 -2.54 2.13
C HIS A 5 -3.52 -1.67 3.31
N CYS A 6 -4.04 -0.46 3.04
CA CYS A 6 -4.56 0.42 4.09
C CYS A 6 -6.01 0.10 4.49
N CYS A 7 -6.91 -0.19 3.54
CA CYS A 7 -8.35 -0.35 3.81
C CYS A 7 -8.92 -1.71 3.42
N GLY A 8 -8.14 -2.58 2.78
CA GLY A 8 -8.56 -3.91 2.33
C GLY A 8 -9.43 -3.91 1.06
N SER A 9 -9.88 -2.75 0.57
CA SER A 9 -10.69 -2.66 -0.65
C SER A 9 -9.95 -3.19 -1.88
N ALA A 10 -10.69 -3.79 -2.81
CA ALA A 10 -10.14 -4.15 -4.11
C ALA A 10 -9.66 -2.90 -4.86
N ILE A 11 -8.46 -2.97 -5.41
CA ILE A 11 -7.90 -1.92 -6.26
C ILE A 11 -8.32 -2.22 -7.69
N ASP A 12 -8.87 -1.23 -8.37
CA ASP A 12 -9.06 -1.29 -9.81
C ASP A 12 -7.69 -1.27 -10.49
N THR A 13 -7.31 -2.40 -11.09
CA THR A 13 -6.03 -2.53 -11.77
C THR A 13 -6.08 -2.09 -13.23
N SER A 14 -7.24 -1.59 -13.70
CA SER A 14 -7.38 -1.03 -15.04
C SER A 14 -6.90 0.42 -15.11
N ASP A 15 -6.88 1.12 -13.97
CA ASP A 15 -6.31 2.46 -13.82
C ASP A 15 -4.98 2.45 -13.03
N TRP A 16 -4.27 3.58 -13.02
CA TRP A 16 -3.03 3.71 -12.28
C TRP A 16 -3.31 3.76 -10.77
N TYR A 17 -2.58 2.97 -9.99
CA TYR A 17 -2.70 2.95 -8.54
C TYR A 17 -1.34 3.12 -7.84
N PRO A 18 -1.31 3.81 -6.69
CA PRO A 18 -0.08 4.01 -5.93
C PRO A 18 0.46 2.70 -5.34
N ILE A 19 1.76 2.46 -5.54
CA ILE A 19 2.51 1.34 -4.94
C ILE A 19 3.69 1.91 -4.15
N VAL A 20 3.98 1.34 -2.98
CA VAL A 20 5.15 1.66 -2.15
C VAL A 20 5.97 0.41 -1.91
N THR A 21 7.28 0.55 -2.04
CA THR A 21 8.23 -0.48 -1.65
C THR A 21 8.75 -0.15 -0.25
N ALA A 22 8.57 -1.06 0.72
CA ALA A 22 9.15 -0.93 2.05
C ALA A 22 9.73 -2.26 2.51
N LYS A 23 10.52 -2.24 3.58
CA LYS A 23 10.98 -3.47 4.22
C LYS A 23 9.93 -3.94 5.21
N ASP A 24 9.54 -5.19 5.11
CA ASP A 24 8.67 -5.85 6.07
C ASP A 24 9.40 -6.10 7.39
N GLU A 25 8.69 -6.53 8.45
CA GLU A 25 9.25 -6.83 9.78
C GLU A 25 10.42 -7.83 9.75
N ARG A 26 10.49 -8.65 8.69
CA ARG A 26 11.57 -9.62 8.45
C ARG A 26 12.75 -9.06 7.65
N GLY A 27 12.75 -7.76 7.36
CA GLY A 27 13.77 -7.09 6.54
C GLY A 27 13.67 -7.35 5.03
N ASN A 28 12.64 -8.09 4.59
CA ASN A 28 12.41 -8.40 3.18
C ASN A 28 11.75 -7.23 2.46
N VAL A 29 12.09 -7.04 1.18
CA VAL A 29 11.43 -6.03 0.35
C VAL A 29 10.01 -6.47 0.04
N ALA A 30 9.03 -5.72 0.54
CA ALA A 30 7.60 -5.90 0.29
C ALA A 30 7.04 -4.72 -0.52
N LEU A 31 6.10 -5.05 -1.41
CA LEU A 31 5.37 -4.09 -2.24
C LEU A 31 3.95 -3.94 -1.68
N TYR A 32 3.58 -2.73 -1.32
CA TYR A 32 2.28 -2.38 -0.77
C TYR A 32 1.51 -1.56 -1.79
N ALA A 33 0.33 -2.06 -2.19
CA ALA A 33 -0.55 -1.37 -3.13
C ALA A 33 -1.65 -0.60 -2.37
N PHE A 34 -2.05 0.55 -2.93
CA PHE A 34 -3.07 1.42 -2.35
C PHE A 34 -4.07 1.84 -3.41
N CYS A 35 -5.35 1.93 -3.06
CA CYS A 35 -6.37 2.42 -4.00
C CYS A 35 -6.14 3.88 -4.36
N ASP A 36 -5.67 4.68 -3.39
CA ASP A 36 -5.52 6.13 -3.53
C ASP A 36 -4.34 6.67 -2.73
N LYS A 37 -3.95 7.91 -3.05
CA LYS A 37 -2.88 8.62 -2.35
C LYS A 37 -3.17 8.79 -0.86
N GLN A 38 -4.43 8.98 -0.47
CA GLN A 38 -4.83 9.12 0.93
C GLN A 38 -4.53 7.84 1.73
N CYS A 39 -4.93 6.67 1.22
CA CYS A 39 -4.62 5.38 1.84
C CYS A 39 -3.11 5.15 1.97
N ARG A 40 -2.34 5.53 0.96
CA ARG A 40 -0.88 5.47 1.00
C ARG A 40 -0.30 6.35 2.10
N GLU A 41 -0.77 7.59 2.24
CA GLU A 41 -0.28 8.53 3.26
C GLU A 41 -0.67 8.12 4.67
N THR A 42 -1.91 7.68 4.88
CA THR A 42 -2.38 7.12 6.15
C THR A 42 -1.56 5.90 6.58
N TRP A 43 -1.24 5.01 5.65
CA TRP A 43 -0.39 3.85 5.95
C TRP A 43 1.05 4.27 6.28
N ARG A 44 1.63 5.20 5.50
CA ARG A 44 2.98 5.72 5.78
C ARG A 44 3.08 6.37 7.15
N ALA A 45 2.06 7.13 7.56
CA ALA A 45 2.02 7.76 8.87
C ALA A 45 1.98 6.72 10.01
N GLN A 46 1.36 5.56 9.79
CA GLN A 46 1.32 4.46 10.77
C GLN A 46 2.60 3.61 10.80
N THR A 47 3.35 3.56 9.69
CA THR A 47 4.55 2.68 9.56
C THR A 47 5.85 3.42 9.85
N ALA A 48 5.80 4.74 10.07
CA ALA A 48 6.97 5.56 10.37
C ALA A 48 7.29 5.68 11.88
N ASP A 49 6.63 4.90 12.72
CA ASP A 49 6.85 4.78 14.18
C ASP A 49 7.88 3.68 14.50
#